data_AF-A0A535FL68-F1
#
_entry.id   AF-A0A535FL68-F1
#
_cell.length_a   1.000
_cell.length_b   1.000
_cell.length_c   1.000
_cell.angle_alpha   90.00
_cell.angle_beta   90.00
_cell.angle_gamma   90.00
#
_symmetry.space_group_name_H-M   'P 1'
#
loop_
_entity.id
_entity.type
_entity.pdbx_description
1 polymer ?
#
loop_
_entity_poly.entity_id
_entity_poly.type
_entity_poly.pdbx_seq_one_letter_code
_entity_poly.pdbx_strand_id
1 'polypeptide(L)'
;MRSSHSSITGRTFSRANFFVSLSCLSQEYCQGWHSRSLFQATSDIQQRIDRLHHDIDYYRSNPAQKEKRALLCGYYTIFSDIALNHTNFARAIALLSHAIEIAEQEQFYDLWCYTLRLRGWVYRSRGEITALIQGNAAAQPDFQQALLNYQQAQQLDAKKVPDVYRGLVALASGSTSAAAGLKIDEALNIVDVGSKQVGKQLASSRIPISAILDEERYHLDRAYTYLSYPIWSAHHAKMARVELNKANEKAIHSLSRDTFSATLLAKSYLIEGRYGLATYHVREAMQMVQATASGMNLARLTAIYRALRNSEYGESDDVATLGVDLLKAQQPTLFK
;
A
#
# COMPACT_ATOMS: atom_id res chain seq x y z
N MET A 1 -16.95 65.81 7.29
CA MET A 1 -17.02 64.51 6.60
C MET A 1 -15.60 64.03 6.31
N ARG A 2 -15.08 63.10 7.11
CA ARG A 2 -13.75 62.47 6.90
C ARG A 2 -14.00 61.00 6.59
N SER A 3 -13.67 60.56 5.38
CA SER A 3 -13.78 59.16 4.97
C SER A 3 -12.63 58.36 5.56
N SER A 4 -12.93 57.42 6.45
CA SER A 4 -11.99 56.43 6.96
C SER A 4 -11.74 55.35 5.90
N HIS A 5 -10.53 55.34 5.34
CA HIS A 5 -10.02 54.20 4.58
C HIS A 5 -9.65 53.08 5.57
N SER A 6 -10.39 51.97 5.53
CA SER A 6 -10.04 50.75 6.26
C SER A 6 -9.02 49.99 5.43
N SER A 7 -7.79 49.89 5.93
CA SER A 7 -6.75 49.06 5.36
C SER A 7 -7.06 47.59 5.68
N ILE A 8 -7.34 46.80 4.65
CA ILE A 8 -7.43 45.35 4.75
C ILE A 8 -5.99 44.84 4.93
N THR A 9 -5.61 44.57 6.16
CA THR A 9 -4.38 43.85 6.48
C THR A 9 -4.54 42.40 6.05
N GLY A 10 -3.96 42.07 4.89
CA GLY A 10 -3.86 40.69 4.41
C GLY A 10 -3.15 39.84 5.46
N ARG A 11 -3.89 38.90 6.06
CA ARG A 11 -3.29 37.87 6.92
C ARG A 11 -2.34 37.03 6.08
N THR A 12 -1.05 37.29 6.22
CA THR A 12 0.01 36.41 5.72
C THR A 12 -0.13 35.06 6.41
N PHE A 13 -0.69 34.07 5.70
CA PHE A 13 -0.62 32.67 6.11
C PHE A 13 0.86 32.29 6.22
N SER A 14 1.36 32.13 7.44
CA SER A 14 2.74 31.75 7.67
C SER A 14 2.96 30.30 7.19
N ARG A 15 4.08 30.06 6.49
CA ARG A 15 4.52 28.73 6.04
C ARG A 15 4.41 27.66 7.13
N ALA A 16 4.64 28.02 8.40
CA ALA A 16 4.60 27.09 9.53
C ALA A 16 3.20 26.49 9.77
N ASN A 17 2.13 27.28 9.67
CA ASN A 17 0.77 26.79 9.89
C ASN A 17 0.28 25.87 8.76
N PHE A 18 0.83 26.03 7.54
CA PHE A 18 0.49 25.19 6.39
C PHE A 18 1.11 23.80 6.49
N PHE A 19 2.39 23.72 6.89
CA PHE A 19 3.05 22.43 7.17
C PHE A 19 2.42 21.71 8.37
N VAL A 20 1.97 22.44 9.39
CA VAL A 20 1.23 21.87 10.52
C VAL A 20 -0.10 21.25 10.08
N SER A 21 -0.82 21.81 9.09
CA SER A 21 -2.05 21.18 8.59
C SER A 21 -1.80 19.88 7.81
N LEU A 22 -0.68 19.80 7.08
CA LEU A 22 -0.29 18.62 6.30
C LEU A 22 0.28 17.54 7.20
N SER A 23 1.08 17.92 8.19
CA SER A 23 1.58 17.02 9.23
C SER A 23 0.44 16.56 10.13
N CYS A 24 -0.49 17.43 10.52
CA CYS A 24 -1.61 17.09 11.40
C CYS A 24 -2.65 16.24 10.67
N LEU A 25 -3.01 16.55 9.42
CA LEU A 25 -3.95 15.69 8.68
C LEU A 25 -3.28 14.41 8.18
N SER A 26 -1.99 14.42 7.81
CA SER A 26 -1.28 13.16 7.56
C SER A 26 -1.02 12.39 8.86
N GLN A 27 -0.88 13.03 10.02
CA GLN A 27 -0.79 12.36 11.31
C GLN A 27 -2.15 11.83 11.75
N GLU A 28 -3.24 12.59 11.67
CA GLU A 28 -4.60 12.13 11.94
C GLU A 28 -5.01 11.05 10.95
N TYR A 29 -4.66 11.21 9.66
CA TYR A 29 -4.81 10.15 8.66
C TYR A 29 -3.97 8.95 9.02
N CYS A 30 -2.67 9.06 9.34
CA CYS A 30 -1.81 7.91 9.63
C CYS A 30 -2.10 7.26 10.99
N GLN A 31 -2.54 8.03 11.99
CA GLN A 31 -2.98 7.56 13.30
C GLN A 31 -4.38 6.92 13.20
N GLY A 32 -5.25 7.47 12.36
CA GLY A 32 -6.59 6.95 12.06
C GLY A 32 -6.61 5.78 11.07
N TRP A 33 -5.62 5.70 10.17
CA TRP A 33 -5.44 4.65 9.16
C TRP A 33 -5.29 3.27 9.80
N HIS A 34 -4.78 3.23 11.03
CA HIS A 34 -4.68 2.00 11.82
C HIS A 34 -5.90 1.68 12.68
N SER A 35 -6.91 2.56 12.78
CA SER A 35 -7.98 2.41 13.78
C SER A 35 -9.42 2.60 13.28
N ARG A 36 -9.70 3.23 12.13
CA ARG A 36 -11.08 3.47 11.65
C ARG A 36 -11.25 3.39 10.12
N SER A 37 -12.47 3.05 9.70
CA SER A 37 -12.90 3.05 8.29
C SER A 37 -12.69 4.42 7.64
N LEU A 38 -11.72 4.49 6.72
CA LEU A 38 -11.35 5.71 5.97
C LEU A 38 -12.42 6.19 4.99
N PHE A 39 -13.52 5.46 4.85
CA PHE A 39 -14.61 5.81 3.94
C PHE A 39 -15.16 7.23 4.23
N GLN A 40 -15.24 7.61 5.51
CA GLN A 40 -15.72 8.93 5.93
C GLN A 40 -14.80 10.08 5.47
N ALA A 41 -13.50 9.84 5.33
CA ALA A 41 -12.53 10.84 4.89
C ALA A 41 -12.56 11.08 3.37
N THR A 42 -13.19 10.20 2.59
CA THR A 42 -13.21 10.28 1.12
C THR A 42 -13.79 11.60 0.60
N SER A 43 -14.90 12.04 1.19
CA SER A 43 -15.56 13.29 0.79
C SER A 43 -14.72 14.53 1.11
N ASP A 44 -14.10 14.57 2.29
CA ASP A 44 -13.22 15.65 2.72
C ASP A 44 -11.95 15.72 1.85
N ILE A 45 -11.31 14.58 1.57
CA ILE A 45 -10.13 14.52 0.69
C ILE A 45 -10.46 15.02 -0.72
N GLN A 46 -11.59 14.59 -1.31
CA GLN A 46 -12.02 15.08 -2.62
C GLN A 46 -12.25 16.60 -2.60
N GLN A 47 -12.98 17.13 -1.61
CA GLN A 47 -13.19 18.59 -1.50
C GLN A 47 -11.88 19.37 -1.39
N ARG A 48 -10.87 18.82 -0.69
CA ARG A 48 -9.55 19.45 -0.56
C ARG A 48 -8.77 19.42 -1.88
N ILE A 49 -8.84 18.32 -2.62
CA ILE A 49 -8.27 18.22 -3.97
C ILE A 49 -8.89 19.30 -4.86
N ASP A 50 -10.22 19.42 -4.86
CA ASP A 50 -10.94 20.38 -5.71
C ASP A 50 -10.57 21.84 -5.36
N ARG A 51 -10.50 22.16 -4.06
CA ARG A 51 -10.05 23.48 -3.58
C ARG A 51 -8.62 23.78 -3.99
N LEU A 52 -7.70 22.81 -3.89
CA LEU A 52 -6.31 23.00 -4.27
C LEU A 52 -6.14 23.25 -5.76
N HIS A 53 -6.89 22.54 -6.61
CA HIS A 53 -6.90 22.82 -8.06
C HIS A 53 -7.32 24.25 -8.35
N HIS A 54 -8.44 24.69 -7.78
CA HIS A 54 -8.95 26.05 -7.94
C HIS A 54 -7.91 27.10 -7.51
N ASP A 55 -7.28 26.87 -6.36
CA ASP A 55 -6.24 27.73 -5.82
C ASP A 55 -4.95 27.78 -6.66
N ILE A 56 -4.59 26.67 -7.31
CA ILE A 56 -3.40 26.55 -8.15
C ILE A 56 -3.57 27.29 -9.46
N ASP A 57 -4.75 27.18 -10.08
CA ASP A 57 -5.05 27.83 -11.36
C ASP A 57 -5.09 29.36 -11.24
N TYR A 58 -5.57 29.89 -10.11
CA TYR A 58 -5.74 31.32 -9.92
C TYR A 58 -4.44 32.10 -9.70
N TYR A 59 -3.39 31.50 -9.11
CA TYR A 59 -2.15 32.22 -8.75
C TYR A 59 -0.87 31.57 -9.31
N ARG A 60 -0.80 31.32 -10.63
CA ARG A 60 0.27 30.56 -11.30
C ARG A 60 1.72 30.95 -10.95
N SER A 61 2.01 32.22 -10.66
CA SER A 61 3.38 32.72 -10.49
C SER A 61 3.90 32.77 -9.05
N ASN A 62 3.11 32.30 -8.05
CA ASN A 62 3.49 32.42 -6.64
C ASN A 62 4.36 31.21 -6.20
N PRO A 63 5.53 31.40 -5.57
CA PRO A 63 6.33 30.32 -4.98
C PRO A 63 5.56 29.38 -4.03
N ALA A 64 4.53 29.89 -3.36
CA ALA A 64 3.61 29.08 -2.54
C ALA A 64 2.84 28.02 -3.35
N GLN A 65 2.73 28.17 -4.68
CA GLN A 65 2.09 27.17 -5.53
C GLN A 65 2.84 25.86 -5.59
N LYS A 66 4.17 25.92 -5.51
CA LYS A 66 4.98 24.71 -5.47
C LYS A 66 4.62 23.86 -4.24
N GLU A 67 4.44 24.49 -3.09
CA GLU A 67 4.00 23.81 -1.86
C GLU A 67 2.56 23.27 -1.98
N LYS A 68 1.64 24.03 -2.59
CA LYS A 68 0.26 23.57 -2.86
C LYS A 68 0.23 22.37 -3.82
N ARG A 69 1.07 22.35 -4.85
CA ARG A 69 1.21 21.22 -5.78
C ARG A 69 1.78 19.98 -5.10
N ALA A 70 2.78 20.14 -4.23
CA ALA A 70 3.27 19.03 -3.41
C ALA A 70 2.17 18.45 -2.51
N LEU A 71 1.36 19.33 -1.90
CA LEU A 71 0.22 18.91 -1.08
C LEU A 71 -0.85 18.19 -1.91
N LEU A 72 -1.19 18.72 -3.09
CA LEU A 72 -2.13 18.08 -4.02
C LEU A 72 -1.66 16.68 -4.42
N CYS A 73 -0.36 16.52 -4.73
CA CYS A 73 0.25 15.21 -4.95
C CYS A 73 0.06 14.28 -3.74
N GLY A 74 0.30 14.78 -2.52
CA GLY A 74 0.06 14.04 -1.28
C GLY A 74 -1.39 13.56 -1.14
N TYR A 75 -2.39 14.41 -1.36
CA TYR A 75 -3.80 14.02 -1.32
C TYR A 75 -4.15 12.96 -2.36
N TYR A 76 -3.60 13.05 -3.57
CA TYR A 76 -3.78 12.02 -4.58
C TYR A 76 -3.23 10.67 -4.15
N THR A 77 -2.04 10.63 -3.51
CA THR A 77 -1.48 9.36 -2.99
C THR A 77 -2.37 8.75 -1.90
N ILE A 78 -2.83 9.54 -0.94
CA ILE A 78 -3.74 9.12 0.13
C ILE A 78 -5.03 8.58 -0.46
N PHE A 79 -5.63 9.32 -1.39
CA PHE A 79 -6.90 8.92 -1.97
C PHE A 79 -6.77 7.64 -2.82
N SER A 80 -5.62 7.45 -3.48
CA SER A 80 -5.35 6.23 -4.21
C SER A 80 -5.28 4.99 -3.30
N ASP A 81 -4.77 5.14 -2.07
CA ASP A 81 -4.72 4.05 -1.09
C ASP A 81 -6.12 3.67 -0.61
N ILE A 82 -7.00 4.65 -0.37
CA ILE A 82 -8.42 4.40 -0.09
C ILE A 82 -9.07 3.66 -1.25
N ALA A 83 -8.88 4.13 -2.49
CA ALA A 83 -9.44 3.48 -3.68
C ALA A 83 -8.92 2.04 -3.84
N LEU A 84 -7.63 1.80 -3.59
CA LEU A 84 -7.01 0.48 -3.61
C LEU A 84 -7.60 -0.44 -2.52
N ASN A 85 -7.78 0.06 -1.30
CA ASN A 85 -8.38 -0.70 -0.21
C ASN A 85 -9.82 -1.15 -0.54
N HIS A 86 -10.54 -0.37 -1.34
CA HIS A 86 -11.85 -0.73 -1.90
C HIS A 86 -11.78 -1.49 -3.23
N THR A 87 -10.60 -1.99 -3.64
CA THR A 87 -10.37 -2.72 -4.89
C THR A 87 -10.73 -1.94 -6.17
N ASN A 88 -10.84 -0.61 -6.09
CA ASN A 88 -11.06 0.26 -7.25
C ASN A 88 -9.72 0.61 -7.90
N PHE A 89 -9.09 -0.38 -8.53
CA PHE A 89 -7.76 -0.27 -9.12
C PHE A 89 -7.69 0.82 -10.20
N ALA A 90 -8.72 0.96 -11.03
CA ALA A 90 -8.77 1.96 -12.09
C ALA A 90 -8.70 3.39 -11.53
N ARG A 91 -9.49 3.69 -10.49
CA ARG A 91 -9.45 4.98 -9.81
C ARG A 91 -8.10 5.22 -9.13
N ALA A 92 -7.55 4.22 -8.45
CA ALA A 92 -6.25 4.34 -7.80
C ALA A 92 -5.13 4.67 -8.82
N ILE A 93 -5.12 4.00 -9.98
CA ILE A 93 -4.17 4.25 -11.07
C ILE A 93 -4.32 5.68 -11.62
N ALA A 94 -5.56 6.14 -11.83
CA ALA A 94 -5.82 7.50 -12.33
C ALA A 94 -5.33 8.58 -11.36
N LEU A 95 -5.64 8.45 -10.07
CA LEU A 95 -5.19 9.37 -9.02
C LEU A 95 -3.65 9.42 -8.95
N LEU A 96 -2.99 8.27 -9.00
CA LEU A 96 -1.52 8.20 -8.97
C LEU A 96 -0.87 8.73 -10.24
N SER A 97 -1.55 8.66 -11.39
CA SER A 97 -1.05 9.24 -12.63
C SER A 97 -1.03 10.77 -12.56
N HIS A 98 -2.08 11.40 -12.03
CA HIS A 98 -2.08 12.85 -11.75
C HIS A 98 -1.00 13.26 -10.74
N ALA A 99 -0.80 12.48 -9.68
CA ALA A 99 0.27 12.74 -8.72
C ALA A 99 1.67 12.65 -9.37
N ILE A 100 1.90 11.67 -10.26
CA ILE A 100 3.15 11.55 -11.01
C ILE A 100 3.37 12.75 -11.93
N GLU A 101 2.36 13.16 -12.69
CA GLU A 101 2.43 14.34 -13.56
C GLU A 101 2.85 15.59 -12.78
N ILE A 102 2.23 15.84 -11.63
CA ILE A 102 2.56 16.98 -10.77
C ILE A 102 3.99 16.86 -10.23
N ALA A 103 4.36 15.68 -9.72
CA ALA A 103 5.68 15.46 -9.11
C ALA A 103 6.82 15.55 -10.13
N GLU A 104 6.60 15.08 -11.36
CA GLU A 104 7.53 15.20 -12.48
C GLU A 104 7.70 16.66 -12.90
N GLN A 105 6.60 17.37 -13.18
CA GLN A 105 6.62 18.78 -13.60
C GLN A 105 7.35 19.68 -12.61
N GLU A 106 7.12 19.47 -11.31
CA GLU A 106 7.72 20.28 -10.25
C GLU A 106 9.08 19.76 -9.77
N GLN A 107 9.52 18.61 -10.30
CA GLN A 107 10.73 17.90 -9.89
C GLN A 107 10.76 17.56 -8.39
N PHE A 108 9.63 17.13 -7.84
CA PHE A 108 9.54 16.56 -6.50
C PHE A 108 10.03 15.10 -6.52
N TYR A 109 11.34 14.88 -6.63
CA TYR A 109 11.92 13.55 -6.82
C TYR A 109 11.52 12.53 -5.74
N ASP A 110 11.33 12.97 -4.49
CA ASP A 110 10.86 12.12 -3.40
C ASP A 110 9.41 11.66 -3.62
N LEU A 111 8.49 12.59 -3.89
CA LEU A 111 7.10 12.29 -4.21
C LEU A 111 6.97 11.52 -5.52
N TRP A 112 7.78 11.83 -6.53
CA TRP A 112 7.76 11.15 -7.83
C TRP A 112 8.14 9.68 -7.68
N CYS A 113 9.26 9.41 -7.01
CA CYS A 113 9.71 8.05 -6.71
C CYS A 113 8.65 7.28 -5.90
N TYR A 114 8.11 7.91 -4.84
CA TYR A 114 7.12 7.28 -3.98
C TYR A 114 5.80 6.98 -4.71
N THR A 115 5.34 7.90 -5.57
CA THR A 115 4.09 7.74 -6.32
C THR A 115 4.21 6.69 -7.42
N LEU A 116 5.36 6.62 -8.11
CA LEU A 116 5.67 5.52 -9.03
C LEU A 116 5.64 4.18 -8.31
N ARG A 117 6.27 4.08 -7.14
CA ARG A 117 6.20 2.87 -6.30
C ARG A 117 4.76 2.49 -5.96
N LEU A 118 3.95 3.45 -5.51
CA LEU A 118 2.54 3.20 -5.18
C LEU A 118 1.75 2.74 -6.41
N ARG A 119 1.97 3.32 -7.58
CA ARG A 119 1.27 2.89 -8.80
C ARG A 119 1.69 1.48 -9.20
N GLY A 120 2.97 1.16 -9.06
CA GLY A 120 3.47 -0.20 -9.20
C GLY A 120 2.79 -1.18 -8.22
N TRP A 121 2.59 -0.76 -6.97
CA TRP A 121 1.90 -1.56 -5.96
C TRP A 121 0.42 -1.82 -6.30
N VAL A 122 -0.28 -0.84 -6.89
CA VAL A 122 -1.67 -1.00 -7.34
C VAL A 122 -1.75 -2.04 -8.47
N TYR A 123 -0.87 -1.94 -9.48
CA TYR A 123 -0.78 -2.94 -10.54
C TYR A 123 -0.46 -4.33 -9.99
N ARG A 124 0.53 -4.42 -9.09
CA ARG A 124 0.90 -5.69 -8.44
C ARG A 124 -0.29 -6.30 -7.71
N SER A 125 -1.00 -5.51 -6.92
CA SER A 125 -2.17 -5.97 -6.16
C SER A 125 -3.31 -6.43 -7.09
N ARG A 126 -3.54 -5.74 -8.21
CA ARG A 126 -4.49 -6.18 -9.24
C ARG A 126 -4.04 -7.49 -9.89
N GLY A 127 -2.75 -7.62 -10.20
CA GLY A 127 -2.15 -8.84 -10.72
C GLY A 127 -2.27 -10.01 -9.75
N GLU A 128 -2.03 -9.80 -8.46
CA GLU A 128 -2.23 -10.81 -7.41
C GLU A 128 -3.67 -11.34 -7.41
N ILE A 129 -4.67 -10.44 -7.41
CA ILE A 129 -6.08 -10.85 -7.44
C ILE A 129 -6.44 -11.53 -8.77
N THR A 130 -5.94 -11.01 -9.89
CA THR A 130 -6.16 -11.60 -11.22
C THR A 130 -5.56 -13.01 -11.29
N ALA A 131 -4.37 -13.23 -10.74
CA ALA A 131 -3.73 -14.54 -10.70
C ALA A 131 -4.57 -15.55 -9.93
N LEU A 132 -5.23 -15.12 -8.86
CA LEU A 132 -6.09 -15.96 -8.04
C LEU A 132 -7.42 -16.33 -8.72
N ILE A 133 -7.96 -15.44 -9.57
CA ILE A 133 -9.27 -15.64 -10.22
C ILE A 133 -9.12 -16.27 -11.61
N GLN A 134 -8.14 -15.82 -12.38
CA GLN A 134 -7.96 -16.11 -13.82
C GLN A 134 -6.64 -16.82 -14.13
N GLY A 135 -5.77 -17.02 -13.14
CA GLY A 135 -4.48 -17.68 -13.31
C GLY A 135 -3.32 -16.72 -13.63
N ASN A 136 -2.09 -17.20 -13.43
CA ASN A 136 -0.87 -16.39 -13.54
C ASN A 136 -0.63 -15.79 -14.93
N ALA A 137 -1.06 -16.44 -16.00
CA ALA A 137 -0.92 -15.93 -17.36
C ALA A 137 -1.69 -14.62 -17.56
N ALA A 138 -2.94 -14.56 -17.07
CA ALA A 138 -3.78 -13.36 -17.13
C ALA A 138 -3.23 -12.21 -16.26
N ALA A 139 -2.49 -12.53 -15.19
CA ALA A 139 -1.88 -11.56 -14.30
C ALA A 139 -0.56 -10.95 -14.82
N GLN A 140 0.09 -11.57 -15.80
CA GLN A 140 1.40 -11.12 -16.29
C GLN A 140 1.44 -9.66 -16.75
N PRO A 141 0.45 -9.14 -17.50
CA PRO A 141 0.46 -7.73 -17.90
C PRO A 141 0.50 -6.77 -16.71
N ASP A 142 -0.19 -7.10 -15.62
CA ASP A 142 -0.18 -6.30 -14.40
C ASP A 142 1.16 -6.34 -13.68
N PHE A 143 1.79 -7.52 -13.57
CA PHE A 143 3.13 -7.61 -12.99
C PHE A 143 4.17 -6.87 -13.82
N GLN A 144 4.08 -6.92 -15.15
CA GLN A 144 4.96 -6.15 -16.04
C GLN A 144 4.76 -4.64 -15.86
N GLN A 145 3.52 -4.16 -15.80
CA GLN A 145 3.23 -2.74 -15.51
C GLN A 145 3.77 -2.31 -14.15
N ALA A 146 3.67 -3.17 -13.14
CA ALA A 146 4.26 -2.90 -11.84
C ALA A 146 5.79 -2.74 -11.91
N LEU A 147 6.47 -3.67 -12.59
CA LEU A 147 7.93 -3.63 -12.79
C LEU A 147 8.38 -2.40 -13.57
N LEU A 148 7.64 -1.98 -14.60
CA LEU A 148 7.92 -0.75 -15.35
C LEU A 148 7.90 0.49 -14.46
N ASN A 149 6.93 0.58 -13.53
CA ASN A 149 6.87 1.69 -12.58
C ASN A 149 8.03 1.69 -11.59
N TYR A 150 8.43 0.51 -11.09
CA TYR A 150 9.60 0.40 -10.22
C TYR A 150 10.90 0.74 -10.95
N GLN A 151 11.04 0.31 -12.21
CA GLN A 151 12.18 0.65 -13.05
C GLN A 151 12.27 2.16 -13.29
N GLN A 152 11.14 2.82 -13.61
CA GLN A 152 11.09 4.28 -13.74
C GLN A 152 11.53 4.97 -12.44
N ALA A 153 11.06 4.48 -11.28
CA ALA A 153 11.46 5.04 -9.98
C ALA A 153 12.97 4.85 -9.69
N GLN A 154 13.55 3.72 -10.11
CA GLN A 154 14.99 3.45 -9.99
C GLN A 154 15.85 4.30 -10.92
N GLN A 155 15.30 4.76 -12.05
CA GLN A 155 16.01 5.60 -13.03
C GLN A 155 16.04 7.09 -12.65
N LEU A 156 15.28 7.51 -11.63
CA LEU A 156 15.34 8.87 -11.11
C LEU A 156 16.73 9.18 -10.53
N ASP A 157 17.10 10.47 -10.55
CA ASP A 157 18.41 10.93 -10.07
C ASP A 157 18.65 10.50 -8.61
N ALA A 158 19.56 9.55 -8.43
CA ALA A 158 19.87 8.93 -7.14
C ALA A 158 20.38 9.94 -6.09
N LYS A 159 20.92 11.09 -6.51
CA LYS A 159 21.35 12.16 -5.59
C LYS A 159 20.18 12.98 -5.05
N LYS A 160 19.03 12.96 -5.72
CA LYS A 160 17.83 13.72 -5.36
C LYS A 160 16.75 12.87 -4.72
N VAL A 161 16.78 11.56 -4.94
CA VAL A 161 15.86 10.60 -4.31
C VAL A 161 16.44 10.12 -2.98
N PRO A 162 15.74 10.32 -1.85
CA PRO A 162 16.17 9.77 -0.56
C PRO A 162 16.36 8.25 -0.59
N ASP A 163 17.42 7.80 0.07
CA ASP A 163 17.83 6.40 0.21
C ASP A 163 16.67 5.45 0.56
N VAL A 164 15.84 5.84 1.53
CA VAL A 164 14.68 5.07 2.01
C VAL A 164 13.72 4.74 0.86
N TYR A 165 13.42 5.69 -0.04
CA TYR A 165 12.52 5.43 -1.16
C TYR A 165 13.12 4.47 -2.17
N ARG A 166 14.44 4.57 -2.42
CA ARG A 166 15.13 3.58 -3.26
C ARG A 166 15.05 2.19 -2.64
N GLY A 167 15.17 2.10 -1.31
CA GLY A 167 15.00 0.86 -0.57
C GLY A 167 13.60 0.27 -0.73
N LEU A 168 12.55 1.08 -0.52
CA LEU A 168 11.15 0.67 -0.69
C LEU A 168 10.85 0.21 -2.13
N VAL A 169 11.40 0.89 -3.13
CA VAL A 169 11.27 0.49 -4.54
C VAL A 169 11.97 -0.84 -4.80
N ALA A 170 13.16 -1.06 -4.24
CA ALA A 170 13.89 -2.33 -4.39
C ALA A 170 13.12 -3.51 -3.76
N LEU A 171 12.58 -3.37 -2.54
CA LEU A 171 11.75 -4.41 -1.91
C LEU A 171 10.52 -4.75 -2.77
N ALA A 172 9.81 -3.72 -3.25
CA ALA A 172 8.62 -3.90 -4.08
C ALA A 172 8.96 -4.53 -5.45
N SER A 173 10.09 -4.14 -6.05
CA SER A 173 10.57 -4.67 -7.33
C SER A 173 10.96 -6.14 -7.22
N GLY A 174 11.74 -6.52 -6.20
CA GLY A 174 12.18 -7.91 -6.01
C GLY A 174 10.99 -8.85 -5.77
N SER A 175 10.09 -8.50 -4.86
CA SER A 175 8.87 -9.28 -4.61
C SER A 175 7.96 -9.41 -5.83
N THR A 176 7.81 -8.35 -6.63
CA THR A 176 7.04 -8.39 -7.87
C THR A 176 7.73 -9.22 -8.95
N SER A 177 9.06 -9.18 -9.01
CA SER A 177 9.84 -9.97 -9.96
C SER A 177 9.64 -11.47 -9.71
N ALA A 178 9.60 -11.91 -8.46
CA ALA A 178 9.25 -13.29 -8.13
C ALA A 178 7.84 -13.67 -8.63
N ALA A 179 6.85 -12.79 -8.44
CA ALA A 179 5.49 -13.00 -8.96
C ALA A 179 5.42 -13.05 -10.49
N ALA A 180 6.30 -12.30 -11.17
CA ALA A 180 6.48 -12.32 -12.62
C ALA A 180 7.29 -13.54 -13.12
N GLY A 181 7.74 -14.43 -12.23
CA GLY A 181 8.47 -15.65 -12.59
C GLY A 181 9.99 -15.53 -12.61
N LEU A 182 10.58 -14.42 -12.12
CA LEU A 182 12.01 -14.36 -11.86
C LEU A 182 12.41 -15.39 -10.80
N LYS A 183 13.56 -16.04 -10.96
CA LYS A 183 14.07 -17.00 -9.99
C LYS A 183 14.11 -16.39 -8.59
N ILE A 184 13.75 -17.18 -7.59
CA ILE A 184 13.58 -16.69 -6.21
C ILE A 184 14.88 -16.09 -5.65
N ASP A 185 16.03 -16.71 -5.91
CA ASP A 185 17.32 -16.17 -5.45
C ASP A 185 17.64 -14.80 -6.09
N GLU A 186 17.33 -14.63 -7.37
CA GLU A 186 17.52 -13.36 -8.07
C GLU A 186 16.55 -12.28 -7.55
N ALA A 187 15.29 -12.65 -7.30
CA ALA A 187 14.31 -11.77 -6.69
C ALA A 187 14.71 -11.35 -5.26
N LEU A 188 15.19 -12.29 -4.44
CA LEU A 188 15.68 -12.01 -3.08
C LEU A 188 16.91 -11.12 -3.08
N ASN A 189 17.82 -11.28 -4.04
CA ASN A 189 18.97 -10.38 -4.19
C ASN A 189 18.50 -8.92 -4.41
N ILE A 190 17.42 -8.70 -5.18
CA ILE A 190 16.84 -7.36 -5.37
C ILE A 190 16.24 -6.85 -4.06
N VAL A 191 15.54 -7.70 -3.30
CA VAL A 191 15.01 -7.35 -1.97
C VAL A 191 16.15 -6.96 -1.01
N ASP A 192 17.26 -7.68 -1.04
CA ASP A 192 18.43 -7.43 -0.18
C ASP A 192 19.23 -6.18 -0.54
N VAL A 193 19.04 -5.64 -1.75
CA VAL A 193 19.51 -4.27 -2.06
C VAL A 193 18.73 -3.24 -1.24
N GLY A 194 17.43 -3.47 -1.04
CA GLY A 194 16.56 -2.59 -0.26
C GLY A 194 16.86 -2.62 1.24
N SER A 195 17.29 -3.77 1.77
CA SER A 195 17.58 -3.95 3.20
C SER A 195 18.68 -3.02 3.72
N LYS A 196 19.61 -2.62 2.86
CA LYS A 196 20.68 -1.65 3.18
C LYS A 196 20.18 -0.26 3.61
N GLN A 197 18.89 0.00 3.42
CA GLN A 197 18.24 1.27 3.76
C GLN A 197 17.31 1.15 4.97
N VAL A 198 17.17 -0.05 5.57
CA VAL A 198 16.33 -0.30 6.74
C VAL A 198 16.83 0.49 7.95
N GLY A 199 15.89 1.07 8.69
CA GLY A 199 16.17 1.88 9.88
C GLY A 199 16.71 3.28 9.60
N LYS A 200 16.98 3.63 8.33
CA LYS A 200 17.34 5.01 7.96
C LYS A 200 16.14 5.93 8.14
N GLN A 201 16.36 7.05 8.81
CA GLN A 201 15.32 8.06 8.99
C GLN A 201 15.09 8.87 7.71
N LEU A 202 13.83 9.21 7.44
CA LEU A 202 13.47 10.15 6.40
C LEU A 202 13.84 11.57 6.84
N ALA A 203 14.76 12.21 6.13
CA ALA A 203 15.10 13.61 6.35
C ALA A 203 14.01 14.59 5.85
N SER A 204 13.07 14.12 5.00
CA SER A 204 12.02 14.95 4.40
C SER A 204 10.73 14.88 5.21
N SER A 205 10.20 16.04 5.60
CA SER A 205 8.92 16.20 6.32
C SER A 205 7.69 16.15 5.40
N ARG A 206 7.87 15.95 4.08
CA ARG A 206 6.80 16.10 3.08
C ARG A 206 5.97 14.84 2.86
N ILE A 207 6.35 13.70 3.43
CA ILE A 207 5.82 12.41 3.01
C ILE A 207 5.17 11.66 4.18
N PRO A 208 4.01 11.02 3.94
CA PRO A 208 3.26 10.28 4.97
C PRO A 208 4.07 9.17 5.65
N ILE A 209 3.75 8.96 6.93
CA ILE A 209 4.24 7.89 7.83
C ILE A 209 4.15 6.49 7.17
N SER A 210 3.31 6.32 6.15
CA SER A 210 3.24 5.11 5.29
C SER A 210 4.55 4.67 4.62
N ALA A 211 5.56 5.54 4.52
CA ALA A 211 6.83 5.27 3.86
C ALA A 211 7.95 4.81 4.82
N ILE A 212 7.60 4.19 5.94
CA ILE A 212 8.60 3.63 6.86
C ILE A 212 9.18 2.33 6.29
N LEU A 213 10.51 2.28 6.21
CA LEU A 213 11.29 1.10 5.89
C LEU A 213 11.99 0.60 7.17
N ASP A 214 11.32 -0.30 7.87
CA ASP A 214 11.81 -0.93 9.10
C ASP A 214 12.05 -2.44 8.90
N GLU A 215 12.60 -3.08 9.94
CA GLU A 215 12.94 -4.50 9.94
C GLU A 215 11.71 -5.39 9.73
N GLU A 216 10.58 -5.05 10.37
CA GLU A 216 9.31 -5.78 10.20
C GLU A 216 8.91 -5.80 8.72
N ARG A 217 8.89 -4.63 8.07
CA ARG A 217 8.53 -4.49 6.66
C ARG A 217 9.46 -5.29 5.76
N TYR A 218 10.77 -5.21 6.00
CA TYR A 218 11.77 -5.97 5.25
C TYR A 218 11.52 -7.49 5.32
N HIS A 219 11.32 -8.02 6.52
CA HIS A 219 11.04 -9.44 6.71
C HIS A 219 9.69 -9.86 6.12
N LEU A 220 8.66 -9.03 6.20
CA LEU A 220 7.37 -9.27 5.54
C LEU A 220 7.50 -9.33 4.01
N ASP A 221 8.25 -8.41 3.39
CA ASP A 221 8.46 -8.42 1.94
C ASP A 221 9.32 -9.62 1.49
N ARG A 222 10.29 -10.08 2.29
CA ARG A 222 11.02 -11.34 2.06
C ARG A 222 10.11 -12.56 2.15
N ALA A 223 9.32 -12.67 3.21
CA ALA A 223 8.34 -13.74 3.38
C ALA A 223 7.38 -13.79 2.19
N TYR A 224 6.86 -12.64 1.78
CA TYR A 224 6.02 -12.53 0.59
C TYR A 224 6.75 -13.02 -0.67
N THR A 225 8.01 -12.62 -0.87
CA THR A 225 8.82 -13.05 -2.03
C THR A 225 8.94 -14.58 -2.14
N TYR A 226 9.22 -15.28 -1.03
CA TYR A 226 9.26 -16.75 -0.97
C TYR A 226 7.94 -17.44 -1.34
N LEU A 227 6.81 -16.74 -1.17
CA LEU A 227 5.46 -17.25 -1.43
C LEU A 227 4.88 -16.76 -2.77
N SER A 228 5.58 -15.90 -3.50
CA SER A 228 5.02 -15.17 -4.65
C SER A 228 5.25 -15.84 -6.00
N TYR A 229 6.17 -16.81 -6.07
CA TYR A 229 6.53 -17.45 -7.34
C TYR A 229 5.31 -18.11 -8.03
N PRO A 230 5.14 -18.03 -9.36
CA PRO A 230 3.91 -18.48 -10.01
C PRO A 230 3.71 -20.01 -9.96
N ILE A 231 4.78 -20.78 -9.76
CA ILE A 231 4.72 -22.25 -9.64
C ILE A 231 4.58 -22.64 -8.17
N TRP A 232 3.46 -23.26 -7.81
CA TRP A 232 3.14 -23.65 -6.42
C TRP A 232 4.21 -24.54 -5.78
N SER A 233 4.73 -25.52 -6.53
CA SER A 233 5.77 -26.44 -6.04
C SER A 233 7.13 -25.78 -5.82
N ALA A 234 7.34 -24.56 -6.31
CA ALA A 234 8.55 -23.78 -6.11
C ALA A 234 8.40 -22.73 -5.01
N HIS A 235 7.31 -22.75 -4.23
CA HIS A 235 7.20 -21.92 -3.03
C HIS A 235 8.09 -22.44 -1.90
N HIS A 236 8.73 -21.53 -1.17
CA HIS A 236 9.58 -21.86 -0.03
C HIS A 236 8.86 -21.54 1.29
N ALA A 237 7.76 -22.24 1.56
CA ALA A 237 6.88 -21.97 2.71
C ALA A 237 7.60 -21.96 4.07
N LYS A 238 8.54 -22.90 4.28
CA LYS A 238 9.37 -22.94 5.51
C LYS A 238 10.21 -21.68 5.68
N MET A 239 10.87 -21.24 4.62
CA MET A 239 11.70 -20.04 4.63
C MET A 239 10.86 -18.78 4.85
N ALA A 240 9.68 -18.72 4.23
CA ALA A 240 8.72 -17.64 4.47
C ALA A 240 8.37 -17.52 5.96
N ARG A 241 8.08 -18.64 6.64
CA ARG A 241 7.79 -18.62 8.09
C ARG A 241 8.97 -18.23 8.96
N VAL A 242 10.20 -18.58 8.57
CA VAL A 242 11.41 -18.07 9.26
C VAL A 242 11.46 -16.55 9.20
N GLU A 243 11.18 -15.95 8.05
CA GLU A 243 11.12 -14.48 7.93
C GLU A 243 9.92 -13.90 8.68
N LEU A 244 8.74 -14.54 8.68
CA LEU A 244 7.58 -14.08 9.44
C LEU A 244 7.83 -14.06 10.95
N ASN A 245 8.56 -15.04 11.48
CA ASN A 245 8.97 -15.06 12.89
C ASN A 245 9.88 -13.85 13.21
N LYS A 246 10.86 -13.56 12.35
CA LYS A 246 11.72 -12.38 12.49
C LYS A 246 10.94 -11.07 12.41
N ALA A 247 9.95 -10.99 11.50
CA ALA A 247 9.07 -9.82 11.42
C ALA A 247 8.32 -9.61 12.75
N ASN A 248 7.79 -10.68 13.33
CA ASN A 248 7.06 -10.63 14.61
C ASN A 248 7.95 -10.19 15.79
N GLU A 249 9.22 -10.60 15.82
CA GLU A 249 10.19 -10.13 16.83
C GLU A 249 10.49 -8.63 16.73
N LYS A 250 10.20 -8.00 15.58
CA LYS A 250 10.44 -6.59 15.28
C LYS A 250 9.15 -5.79 15.09
N ALA A 251 8.01 -6.36 15.45
CA ALA A 251 6.71 -5.80 15.14
C ALA A 251 6.52 -4.41 15.76
N ILE A 252 6.10 -3.45 14.93
CA ILE A 252 5.65 -2.12 15.39
C ILE A 252 4.14 -2.16 15.72
N HIS A 253 3.47 -3.30 15.50
CA HIS A 253 2.06 -3.57 15.74
C HIS A 253 1.14 -2.56 15.05
N SER A 254 0.75 -2.89 13.81
CA SER A 254 -0.30 -2.17 13.11
C SER A 254 -1.26 -3.19 12.50
N LEU A 255 -2.56 -2.92 12.58
CA LEU A 255 -3.59 -3.84 12.06
C LEU A 255 -3.31 -4.26 10.61
N SER A 256 -2.81 -3.35 9.77
CA SER A 256 -2.48 -3.67 8.38
C SER A 256 -1.32 -4.65 8.25
N ARG A 257 -0.26 -4.52 9.06
CA ARG A 257 0.90 -5.43 9.00
C ARG A 257 0.59 -6.75 9.68
N ASP A 258 -0.14 -6.73 10.78
CA ASP A 258 -0.60 -7.94 11.47
C ASP A 258 -1.52 -8.76 10.56
N THR A 259 -2.47 -8.10 9.88
CA THR A 259 -3.34 -8.75 8.87
C THR A 259 -2.51 -9.36 7.75
N PHE A 260 -1.51 -8.62 7.23
CA PHE A 260 -0.66 -9.10 6.16
C PHE A 260 0.18 -10.30 6.62
N SER A 261 0.79 -10.24 7.80
CA SER A 261 1.55 -11.33 8.40
C SER A 261 0.69 -12.60 8.56
N ALA A 262 -0.50 -12.48 9.15
CA ALA A 262 -1.44 -13.59 9.30
C ALA A 262 -1.88 -14.17 7.94
N THR A 263 -2.09 -13.31 6.92
CA THR A 263 -2.37 -13.75 5.55
C THR A 263 -1.22 -14.56 4.95
N LEU A 264 0.04 -14.14 5.17
CA LEU A 264 1.21 -14.86 4.69
C LEU A 264 1.42 -16.18 5.45
N LEU A 265 1.17 -16.22 6.76
CA LEU A 265 1.19 -17.44 7.56
C LEU A 265 0.16 -18.44 7.03
N ALA A 266 -1.08 -18.00 6.84
CA ALA A 266 -2.16 -18.82 6.27
C ALA A 266 -1.76 -19.42 4.91
N LYS A 267 -1.24 -18.57 4.00
CA LYS A 267 -0.75 -19.01 2.69
C LYS A 267 0.39 -20.03 2.82
N SER A 268 1.35 -19.80 3.70
CA SER A 268 2.49 -20.71 3.90
C SER A 268 2.06 -22.10 4.37
N TYR A 269 1.07 -22.19 5.27
CA TYR A 269 0.56 -23.48 5.75
C TYR A 269 -0.32 -24.17 4.73
N LEU A 270 -1.09 -23.41 3.95
CA LEU A 270 -1.87 -23.94 2.83
C LEU A 270 -0.95 -24.63 1.81
N ILE A 271 0.19 -24.02 1.46
CA ILE A 271 1.17 -24.59 0.53
C ILE A 271 1.72 -25.93 0.99
N GLU A 272 1.90 -26.12 2.30
CA GLU A 272 2.38 -27.37 2.88
C GLU A 272 1.28 -28.39 3.20
N GLY A 273 0.02 -28.12 2.82
CA GLY A 273 -1.10 -29.00 3.14
C GLY A 273 -1.48 -29.01 4.63
N ARG A 274 -0.99 -28.06 5.43
CA ARG A 274 -1.34 -27.92 6.87
C ARG A 274 -2.63 -27.10 7.02
N TYR A 275 -3.73 -27.61 6.46
CA TYR A 275 -4.96 -26.86 6.24
C TYR A 275 -5.63 -26.32 7.52
N GLY A 276 -5.57 -27.05 8.64
CA GLY A 276 -6.09 -26.56 9.92
C GLY A 276 -5.38 -25.29 10.41
N LEU A 277 -4.04 -25.25 10.32
CA LEU A 277 -3.24 -24.06 10.66
C LEU A 277 -3.48 -22.92 9.68
N ALA A 278 -3.63 -23.24 8.39
CA ALA A 278 -3.99 -22.24 7.39
C ALA A 278 -5.34 -21.59 7.72
N THR A 279 -6.35 -22.40 8.06
CA THR A 279 -7.69 -21.93 8.43
C THR A 279 -7.66 -21.08 9.69
N TYR A 280 -6.91 -21.50 10.72
CA TYR A 280 -6.69 -20.71 11.94
C TYR A 280 -6.19 -19.29 11.63
N HIS A 281 -5.12 -19.16 10.86
CA HIS A 281 -4.56 -17.83 10.53
C HIS A 281 -5.44 -17.01 9.59
N VAL A 282 -6.25 -17.64 8.72
CA VAL A 282 -7.28 -16.89 7.98
C VAL A 282 -8.29 -16.28 8.95
N ARG A 283 -8.74 -17.02 9.97
CA ARG A 283 -9.69 -16.49 10.96
C ARG A 283 -9.11 -15.35 11.78
N GLU A 284 -7.84 -15.44 12.18
CA GLU A 284 -7.13 -14.32 12.83
C GLU A 284 -7.10 -13.09 11.91
N ALA A 285 -6.70 -13.25 10.64
CA ALA A 285 -6.69 -12.16 9.67
C ALA A 285 -8.09 -11.57 9.43
N MET A 286 -9.14 -12.40 9.41
CA MET A 286 -10.52 -11.96 9.20
C MET A 286 -11.00 -10.99 10.29
N GLN A 287 -10.64 -11.23 11.56
CA GLN A 287 -10.99 -10.31 12.66
C GLN A 287 -10.42 -8.91 12.42
N MET A 288 -9.17 -8.83 11.95
CA MET A 288 -8.51 -7.57 11.64
C MET A 288 -9.05 -6.91 10.36
N VAL A 289 -9.41 -7.70 9.34
CA VAL A 289 -10.03 -7.21 8.10
C VAL A 289 -11.40 -6.60 8.38
N GLN A 290 -12.20 -7.21 9.25
CA GLN A 290 -13.51 -6.67 9.64
C GLN A 290 -13.37 -5.30 10.33
N ALA A 291 -12.34 -5.10 11.15
CA ALA A 291 -12.06 -3.82 11.79
C ALA A 291 -11.63 -2.72 10.81
N THR A 292 -10.92 -3.09 9.74
CA THR A 292 -10.36 -2.14 8.76
C THR A 292 -11.22 -1.94 7.51
N ALA A 293 -12.20 -2.82 7.28
CA ALA A 293 -13.00 -2.87 6.05
C ALA A 293 -12.16 -2.91 4.75
N SER A 294 -10.96 -3.49 4.80
CA SER A 294 -10.08 -3.60 3.63
C SER A 294 -10.56 -4.67 2.66
N GLY A 295 -11.19 -4.23 1.55
CA GLY A 295 -11.64 -5.10 0.47
C GLY A 295 -10.49 -5.86 -0.21
N MET A 296 -9.30 -5.26 -0.29
CA MET A 296 -8.10 -5.92 -0.81
C MET A 296 -7.67 -7.11 0.05
N ASN A 297 -7.60 -6.94 1.38
CA ASN A 297 -7.27 -8.06 2.26
C ASN A 297 -8.38 -9.10 2.27
N LEU A 298 -9.65 -8.69 2.23
CA LEU A 298 -10.79 -9.61 2.10
C LEU A 298 -10.69 -10.46 0.82
N ALA A 299 -10.29 -9.87 -0.31
CA ALA A 299 -10.09 -10.59 -1.55
C ALA A 299 -8.96 -11.64 -1.46
N ARG A 300 -7.85 -11.30 -0.79
CA ARG A 300 -6.75 -12.24 -0.51
C ARG A 300 -7.21 -13.41 0.37
N LEU A 301 -7.92 -13.13 1.46
CA LEU A 301 -8.46 -14.16 2.36
C LEU A 301 -9.50 -15.05 1.67
N THR A 302 -10.35 -14.46 0.81
CA THR A 302 -11.31 -15.20 -0.02
C THR A 302 -10.60 -16.20 -0.93
N ALA A 303 -9.45 -15.82 -1.49
CA ALA A 303 -8.68 -16.73 -2.34
C ALA A 303 -8.07 -17.90 -1.56
N ILE A 304 -7.54 -17.65 -0.36
CA ILE A 304 -7.05 -18.72 0.54
C ILE A 304 -8.21 -19.64 0.91
N TYR A 305 -9.39 -19.11 1.24
CA TYR A 305 -10.58 -19.91 1.50
C TYR A 305 -10.99 -20.79 0.32
N ARG A 306 -10.99 -20.28 -0.91
CA ARG A 306 -11.30 -21.10 -2.09
C ARG A 306 -10.31 -22.25 -2.26
N ALA A 307 -9.03 -22.00 -2.02
CA ALA A 307 -8.02 -23.05 -2.06
C ALA A 307 -8.23 -24.10 -0.94
N LEU A 308 -8.58 -23.66 0.28
CA LEU A 308 -8.95 -24.57 1.38
C LEU A 308 -10.19 -25.40 1.03
N ARG A 309 -11.23 -24.77 0.48
CA ARG A 309 -12.47 -25.44 0.09
C ARG A 309 -12.27 -26.49 -1.00
N ASN A 310 -11.28 -26.29 -1.88
CA ASN A 310 -10.93 -27.22 -2.95
C ASN A 310 -9.86 -28.27 -2.52
N SER A 311 -9.44 -28.27 -1.25
CA SER A 311 -8.50 -29.24 -0.72
C SER A 311 -9.21 -30.45 -0.11
N GLU A 312 -8.45 -31.48 0.29
CA GLU A 312 -8.96 -32.62 1.07
C GLU A 312 -9.56 -32.23 2.42
N TYR A 313 -9.22 -31.04 2.95
CA TYR A 313 -9.77 -30.49 4.18
C TYR A 313 -11.03 -29.62 3.95
N GLY A 314 -11.48 -29.50 2.71
CA GLY A 314 -12.53 -28.57 2.29
C GLY A 314 -13.90 -28.83 2.93
N GLU A 315 -14.17 -30.06 3.36
CA GLU A 315 -15.44 -30.47 4.00
C GLU A 315 -15.44 -30.31 5.53
N SER A 316 -14.36 -29.83 6.13
CA SER A 316 -14.29 -29.62 7.58
C SER A 316 -15.23 -28.51 8.07
N ASP A 317 -15.67 -28.64 9.32
CA ASP A 317 -16.48 -27.62 10.01
C ASP A 317 -15.75 -26.27 10.11
N ASP A 318 -14.42 -26.29 10.21
CA ASP A 318 -13.58 -25.09 10.24
C ASP A 318 -13.65 -24.31 8.92
N VAL A 319 -13.60 -25.00 7.79
CA VAL A 319 -13.74 -24.38 6.45
C VAL A 319 -15.18 -23.90 6.25
N ALA A 320 -16.20 -24.64 6.69
CA ALA A 320 -17.58 -24.20 6.63
C ALA A 320 -17.80 -22.91 7.45
N THR A 321 -17.29 -22.86 8.67
CA THR A 321 -17.35 -21.68 9.55
C THR A 321 -16.65 -20.48 8.91
N LEU A 322 -15.46 -20.70 8.35
CA LEU A 322 -14.73 -19.65 7.64
C LEU A 322 -15.53 -19.09 6.45
N GLY A 323 -16.25 -19.94 5.72
CA GLY A 323 -17.14 -19.51 4.64
C GLY A 323 -18.26 -18.57 5.13
N VAL A 324 -18.84 -18.87 6.29
CA VAL A 324 -19.85 -18.01 6.93
C VAL A 324 -19.23 -16.67 7.36
N ASP A 325 -18.04 -16.68 7.97
CA ASP A 325 -17.34 -15.46 8.40
C ASP A 325 -16.99 -14.55 7.21
N LEU A 326 -16.56 -15.14 6.09
CA LEU A 326 -16.33 -14.41 4.84
C LEU A 326 -17.61 -13.82 4.26
N LEU A 327 -18.70 -14.59 4.23
CA LEU A 327 -19.99 -14.10 3.74
C LEU A 327 -20.52 -12.94 4.58
N LYS A 328 -20.38 -13.00 5.91
CA LYS A 328 -20.70 -11.90 6.83
C LYS A 328 -19.88 -10.65 6.55
N ALA A 329 -18.57 -10.81 6.30
CA ALA A 329 -17.70 -9.68 5.98
C ALA A 329 -18.00 -9.05 4.61
N GLN A 330 -18.37 -9.87 3.62
CA GLN A 330 -18.73 -9.42 2.27
C GLN A 330 -20.13 -8.79 2.22
N GLN A 331 -21.08 -9.32 2.99
CA GLN A 331 -22.50 -8.96 2.95
C GLN A 331 -23.03 -8.68 4.37
N PRO A 332 -22.51 -7.66 5.07
CA PRO A 332 -22.87 -7.39 6.46
C PRO A 332 -24.37 -7.07 6.64
N THR A 333 -25.07 -6.63 5.60
CA THR A 333 -26.51 -6.33 5.63
C THR A 333 -27.39 -7.58 5.70
N LEU A 334 -26.90 -8.77 5.34
CA LEU A 334 -27.68 -10.01 5.38
C LEU A 334 -27.75 -10.66 6.77
N PHE A 335 -26.95 -10.18 7.73
CA PHE A 335 -26.79 -10.80 9.07
C PHE A 335 -27.07 -9.84 10.23
N LYS A 336 -27.85 -8.79 9.98
CA LYS A 336 -28.25 -7.80 11.00
C LYS A 336 -29.50 -8.20 11.74
#